data_AF-V4BK24-F1
#
_entry.id   AF-V4BK24-F1
#
_cell.length_a   1.000
_cell.length_b   1.000
_cell.length_c   1.000
_cell.angle_alpha   90.00
_cell.angle_beta   90.00
_cell.angle_gamma   90.00
#
_symmetry.space_group_name_H-M   'P 1'
#
loop_
_entity.id
_entity.type
_entity.pdbx_description
1 polymer ?
#
loop_
_entity_poly.entity_id
_entity_poly.type
_entity_poly.pdbx_seq_one_letter_code
_entity_poly.pdbx_strand_id
1 'polypeptide(L)' 'DAAGNQVWICPACKMQDDGSPMIGCDECPDWYHWVCVNIVQEPPEDDEWFCPRCRQNKKEKPKVKKKKKKKV' A
#
# COMPACT_ATOMS: atom_id res chain seq x y z
N ASP A 1 12.73 11.15 -27.47
CA ASP A 1 12.55 9.73 -27.85
C ASP A 1 11.09 9.35 -27.74
N ALA A 2 10.55 8.68 -28.77
CA ALA A 2 9.12 8.56 -29.06
C ALA A 2 8.36 7.47 -28.25
N ALA A 3 8.87 7.11 -27.08
CA ALA A 3 8.18 6.24 -26.13
C ALA A 3 8.23 6.93 -24.77
N GLY A 4 7.12 7.51 -24.34
CA GLY A 4 6.96 8.10 -23.01
C GLY A 4 7.04 7.01 -21.94
N ASN A 5 8.24 6.49 -21.70
CA ASN A 5 8.47 5.43 -20.74
C ASN A 5 8.29 6.02 -19.35
N GLN A 6 7.10 5.87 -18.78
CA GLN A 6 6.79 6.36 -17.45
C GLN A 6 7.46 5.43 -16.44
N VAL A 7 8.71 5.75 -16.10
CA VAL A 7 9.51 4.98 -15.15
C VAL A 7 8.96 5.23 -13.74
N TRP A 8 8.36 4.20 -13.16
CA TRP A 8 7.93 4.24 -11.76
C TRP A 8 9.09 3.85 -10.87
N ILE A 9 9.43 4.71 -9.90
CA ILE A 9 10.48 4.45 -8.93
C ILE A 9 9.85 3.96 -7.64
N CYS A 10 10.21 2.76 -7.21
CA CYS A 10 9.74 2.23 -5.94
C CYS A 10 10.42 3.00 -4.78
N PRO A 11 9.68 3.68 -3.88
CA PRO A 11 10.30 4.48 -2.82
C PRO A 11 10.89 3.64 -1.68
N ALA A 12 10.67 2.32 -1.67
CA ALA A 12 11.28 1.40 -0.71
C ALA A 12 12.72 0.99 -1.10
N CYS A 13 12.98 0.67 -2.37
CA CYS A 13 14.32 0.32 -2.86
C CYS A 13 15.02 1.44 -3.67
N LYS A 14 14.29 2.51 -4.02
CA LYS A 14 14.73 3.60 -4.91
C LYS A 14 15.21 3.13 -6.28
N MET A 15 14.79 1.94 -6.70
CA MET A 15 15.07 1.37 -8.01
C MET A 15 13.87 1.57 -8.94
N GLN A 16 14.17 1.68 -10.23
CA GLN A 16 13.18 1.62 -11.30
C GLN A 16 12.50 0.25 -11.31
N ASP A 17 11.27 0.22 -11.84
CA ASP A 17 10.60 -1.03 -12.14
C ASP A 17 11.45 -1.89 -13.08
N ASP A 18 11.72 -3.12 -12.64
CA ASP A 18 12.51 -4.13 -13.37
C ASP A 18 11.59 -5.16 -14.06
N GLY A 19 10.28 -4.88 -14.12
CA GLY A 19 9.24 -5.84 -14.54
C GLY A 19 8.79 -6.78 -13.41
N SER A 20 9.09 -6.43 -12.16
CA SER A 20 8.62 -7.18 -11.00
C SER A 20 7.17 -6.79 -10.66
N PRO A 21 6.37 -7.71 -10.08
CA PRO A 21 5.02 -7.37 -9.66
C PRO A 21 5.04 -6.21 -8.65
N MET A 22 4.31 -5.15 -8.99
CA MET A 22 4.15 -3.96 -8.18
C MET A 22 2.74 -3.89 -7.60
N ILE A 23 2.59 -3.18 -6.49
CA ILE A 23 1.30 -2.88 -5.87
C ILE A 23 1.20 -1.38 -5.64
N GLY A 24 0.05 -0.81 -5.99
CA GLY A 24 -0.29 0.58 -5.70
C GLY A 24 -0.89 0.70 -4.31
N CYS A 25 -0.53 1.75 -3.57
CA CYS A 25 -1.20 2.08 -2.31
C CYS A 25 -2.53 2.79 -2.59
N ASP A 26 -3.59 2.46 -1.85
CA ASP A 26 -4.89 3.16 -1.99
C ASP A 26 -4.87 4.56 -1.37
N GLU A 27 -4.00 4.80 -0.37
CA GLU A 27 -3.90 6.08 0.33
C GLU A 27 -2.89 7.06 -0.32
N CYS A 28 -1.98 6.57 -1.17
CA CYS A 28 -0.99 7.42 -1.82
C CYS A 28 -0.68 6.96 -3.25
N PRO A 29 -0.31 7.87 -4.17
CA PRO A 29 -0.04 7.53 -5.58
C PRO A 29 1.31 6.82 -5.80
N ASP A 30 1.86 6.17 -4.77
CA ASP A 30 3.15 5.49 -4.81
C ASP A 30 2.98 4.00 -5.14
N TRP A 31 3.90 3.48 -5.95
CA TRP A 31 3.97 2.07 -6.34
C TRP A 31 5.14 1.37 -5.66
N TYR A 32 4.90 0.16 -5.17
CA TYR A 32 5.89 -0.63 -4.43
C TYR A 32 6.06 -2.01 -5.05
N HIS A 33 7.30 -2.49 -5.15
CA HIS A 33 7.52 -3.90 -5.50
C HIS A 33 7.04 -4.80 -4.37
N TRP A 34 6.38 -5.91 -4.69
CA TRP A 34 5.91 -6.88 -3.70
C TRP A 34 7.03 -7.33 -2.75
N VAL A 35 8.21 -7.60 -3.31
CA VAL A 35 9.40 -7.99 -2.55
C VAL A 35 9.89 -6.89 -1.59
N CYS A 36 9.75 -5.62 -1.96
CA CYS A 36 10.17 -4.49 -1.12
C CYS A 36 9.24 -4.27 0.08
N VAL A 37 7.98 -4.70 -0.03
CA VAL A 37 6.97 -4.56 1.03
C VAL A 37 6.59 -5.90 1.68
N ASN A 38 7.34 -6.96 1.40
CA ASN A 38 7.13 -8.33 1.89
C ASN A 38 5.70 -8.85 1.61
N ILE A 39 5.17 -8.55 0.43
CA ILE A 39 3.95 -9.18 -0.06
C ILE A 39 4.35 -10.51 -0.68
N VAL A 40 3.88 -11.59 -0.04
CA VAL A 40 4.18 -12.97 -0.45
C VAL A 40 2.99 -13.59 -1.19
N GLN A 41 1.82 -12.96 -1.11
CA GLN A 41 0.58 -13.42 -1.73
C GLN A 41 -0.17 -12.23 -2.31
N GLU A 42 -0.75 -12.41 -3.50
CA GLU A 42 -1.69 -11.45 -4.07
C GLU A 42 -2.86 -11.31 -3.10
N PRO A 43 -3.10 -10.13 -2.50
CA PRO A 43 -4.39 -9.89 -1.89
C PRO A 43 -5.45 -10.03 -2.99
N PRO A 44 -6.66 -10.52 -2.68
CA PRO A 44 -7.73 -10.48 -3.67
C PRO A 44 -7.87 -9.05 -4.19
N GLU A 45 -8.14 -8.91 -5.47
CA GLU A 45 -8.32 -7.63 -6.18
C GLU A 45 -9.33 -6.67 -5.51
N ASP A 46 -10.18 -7.19 -4.63
CA ASP A 46 -11.15 -6.45 -3.81
C ASP A 46 -10.58 -5.89 -2.49
N ASP A 47 -9.36 -6.27 -2.10
CA ASP A 47 -8.73 -5.86 -0.83
C ASP A 47 -7.85 -4.61 -1.00
N GLU A 48 -8.21 -3.54 -0.27
CA GLU A 48 -7.42 -2.31 -0.21
C GLU A 48 -6.03 -2.58 0.40
N TRP A 49 -4.98 -2.44 -0.41
CA TRP A 49 -3.62 -2.49 0.10
C TRP A 49 -3.08 -1.11 0.47
N PHE A 50 -2.44 -1.04 1.64
CA PHE A 50 -1.81 0.15 2.15
C PHE A 50 -0.30 -0.10 2.32
N CYS A 51 0.52 0.84 1.85
CA CYS A 51 1.97 0.78 2.02
C CYS A 51 2.36 0.87 3.50
N PRO A 52 3.58 0.44 3.91
CA PRO A 52 4.00 0.47 5.31
C PRO A 52 3.92 1.87 5.94
N ARG A 53 4.10 2.96 5.18
CA ARG A 53 3.86 4.34 5.67
C ARG A 53 2.39 4.55 6.04
N CYS A 54 1.47 4.29 5.12
CA CYS A 54 0.03 4.47 5.32
C CYS A 54 -0.52 3.53 6.39
N ARG A 55 -0.06 2.27 6.41
CA ARG A 55 -0.37 1.30 7.48
C ARG A 55 0.08 1.76 8.85
N GLN A 56 1.26 2.37 8.95
CA GLN A 56 1.76 2.89 10.22
C GLN A 56 0.95 4.11 10.67
N ASN A 57 0.54 4.97 9.76
CA ASN A 57 -0.31 6.13 10.03
C ASN A 57 -1.73 5.72 10.50
N LYS A 58 -2.32 4.66 9.93
CA LYS A 58 -3.63 4.14 10.37
C LYS A 58 -3.61 3.43 11.73
N LYS A 59 -2.45 2.93 12.20
CA LYS A 59 -2.35 2.22 13.50
C LYS A 59 -2.57 3.14 14.71
N GLU A 60 -2.44 4.45 14.55
CA GLU A 60 -2.65 5.41 15.65
C GLU A 60 -4.13 5.73 15.93
N LYS A 61 -5.07 5.17 15.15
CA LYS A 61 -6.48 5.16 15.55
C LYS A 61 -6.82 3.80 16.13
N PRO A 62 -6.75 3.60 17.47
CA PRO A 62 -7.47 2.49 18.05
C PRO A 62 -8.91 2.61 17.55
N LYS A 63 -9.37 1.59 16.83
CA LYS A 63 -10.78 1.42 16.52
C LYS A 63 -11.47 1.42 17.88
N VAL A 64 -11.92 2.58 18.35
CA VAL A 64 -12.87 2.69 19.45
C VAL A 64 -14.13 2.05 18.88
N LYS A 65 -14.18 0.73 18.97
CA LYS A 65 -15.40 -0.03 18.84
C LYS A 65 -16.26 0.50 19.98
N LYS A 66 -17.04 1.55 19.73
CA LYS A 66 -18.08 2.05 20.63
C LYS A 66 -19.17 0.97 20.69
N LYS A 67 -18.82 -0.17 21.27
CA LYS A 67 -19.75 -1.22 21.66
C LYS A 67 -20.10 -0.93 23.11
N LYS A 68 -21.40 -0.71 23.34
CA LYS A 68 -22.12 -0.67 24.63
C LYS A 68 -21.98 0.61 25.46
N LYS A 69 -23.09 1.34 25.57
CA LYS A 69 -23.94 1.30 26.79
C LYS A 69 -25.34 1.86 26.49
N LYS A 70 -26.31 0.95 26.49
CA LYS A 70 -27.75 1.17 26.69
C LYS A 70 -27.90 2.07 27.92
N LYS A 71 -28.41 3.31 27.74
CA LYS A 71 -28.86 4.13 28.86
C LYS A 71 -30.21 3.58 29.31
N VAL A 72 -30.27 3.23 30.59
CA VAL A 72 -31.49 3.00 31.38
C VAL A 72 -32.34 4.25 31.38
#